data_AF-A0A804LIM3-F1
#
_entry.id   AF-A0A804LIM3-F1
#
_cell.length_a   1.000
_cell.length_b   1.000
_cell.length_c   1.000
_cell.angle_alpha   90.00
_cell.angle_beta   90.00
_cell.angle_gamma   90.00
#
_symmetry.space_group_name_H-M   'P 1'
#
loop_
_entity.id
_entity.type
_entity.pdbx_description
1 polymer ?
#
loop_
_entity_poly.entity_id
_entity_poly.type
_entity_poly.pdbx_seq_one_letter_code
_entity_poly.pdbx_strand_id
1 'polypeptide(L)'
;MSDWSRTPAAAISASLAPLLQLESKVDRRNENGKNEQDRIDDAVKMYEEKEAFQFLHCWKMLRNEPKWNDKVLELNNTPTRKTQQPQGPCNPIGTQPSNENATIARPEEEKQEQQMQEILTLKGNKMRLIEKMFDLQKHEMEVRSKLKEEQLSLTKQDIEARAKQSEAQLLTTELGIMGADLDKLSPSVRAYYSAMQQQIMERRGIITPHDSNGA
;
A
#
# COMPACT_ATOMS: atom_id res chain seq x y z
N MET A 1 40.02 -4.17 -13.34
CA MET A 1 38.64 -4.66 -13.12
C MET A 1 37.82 -3.49 -12.61
N SER A 2 36.89 -3.03 -13.43
CA SER A 2 36.16 -1.78 -13.24
C SER A 2 35.16 -1.89 -12.08
N ASP A 3 35.20 -0.90 -11.19
CA ASP A 3 34.42 -0.79 -9.96
C ASP A 3 32.97 -0.34 -10.25
N TRP A 4 32.15 -1.25 -10.79
CA TRP A 4 30.75 -0.97 -11.19
C TRP A 4 29.76 -0.94 -10.01
N SER A 5 30.24 -1.15 -8.78
CA SER A 5 29.41 -1.37 -7.59
C SER A 5 29.20 -0.12 -6.73
N ARG A 6 29.93 0.98 -6.98
CA ARG A 6 29.87 2.21 -6.17
C ARG A 6 28.90 3.28 -6.69
N THR A 7 28.59 3.29 -7.97
CA THR A 7 27.82 4.37 -8.62
C THR A 7 26.29 4.28 -8.44
N PRO A 8 25.62 3.12 -8.56
CA PRO A 8 24.15 3.09 -8.48
C PRO A 8 23.63 3.27 -7.06
N ALA A 9 24.34 2.78 -6.04
CA ALA A 9 23.90 2.85 -4.65
C ALA A 9 23.86 4.30 -4.12
N ALA A 10 24.86 5.12 -4.47
CA ALA A 10 24.90 6.53 -4.07
C ALA A 10 23.80 7.35 -4.76
N ALA A 11 23.54 7.09 -6.04
CA ALA A 11 22.47 7.74 -6.79
C ALA A 11 21.08 7.40 -6.25
N ILE A 12 20.85 6.11 -5.92
CA ILE A 12 19.60 5.65 -5.29
C ILE A 12 19.45 6.23 -3.88
N SER A 13 20.53 6.29 -3.08
CA SER A 13 20.46 6.90 -1.75
C SER A 13 20.15 8.40 -1.81
N ALA A 14 20.70 9.12 -2.78
CA ALA A 14 20.41 10.55 -2.98
C ALA A 14 18.97 10.78 -3.44
N SER A 15 18.43 9.92 -4.31
CA SER A 15 17.03 10.01 -4.75
C SER A 15 16.04 9.59 -3.66
N LEU A 16 16.46 8.77 -2.70
CA LEU A 16 15.67 8.37 -1.54
C LEU A 16 15.77 9.33 -0.36
N ALA A 17 16.71 10.26 -0.32
CA ALA A 17 16.80 11.23 0.77
C ALA A 17 15.51 12.05 0.95
N PRO A 18 14.85 12.55 -0.12
CA PRO A 18 13.51 13.10 -0.01
C PRO A 18 12.49 12.09 0.54
N LEU A 19 12.56 10.83 0.10
CA LEU A 19 11.62 9.78 0.52
C LEU A 19 11.75 9.48 2.01
N LEU A 20 12.97 9.31 2.52
CA LEU A 20 13.27 9.16 3.95
C LEU A 20 12.85 10.40 4.75
N GLN A 21 13.01 11.61 4.20
CA GLN A 21 12.55 12.85 4.82
C GLN A 21 11.01 12.93 4.88
N LEU A 22 10.30 12.29 3.94
CA LEU A 22 8.85 12.21 3.95
C LEU A 22 8.37 11.10 4.88
N GLU A 23 9.00 9.91 4.84
CA GLU A 23 8.75 8.82 5.79
C GLU A 23 8.89 9.30 7.22
N SER A 24 9.98 10.00 7.57
CA SER A 24 10.13 10.59 8.91
C SER A 24 9.04 11.63 9.28
N LYS A 25 8.45 12.31 8.29
CA LYS A 25 7.30 13.21 8.51
C LYS A 25 5.99 12.44 8.68
N VAL A 26 5.81 11.32 7.98
CA VAL A 26 4.66 10.41 8.14
C VAL A 26 4.74 9.71 9.50
N ASP A 27 5.94 9.30 9.91
CA ASP A 27 6.23 8.70 11.21
C ASP A 27 5.88 9.64 12.37
N ARG A 28 6.08 10.95 12.20
CA ARG A 28 5.66 11.95 13.18
C ARG A 28 4.15 12.17 13.25
N ARG A 29 3.39 11.71 12.26
CA ARG A 29 1.92 11.74 12.25
C ARG A 29 1.30 10.43 12.74
N ASN A 30 2.08 9.56 13.41
CA ASN A 30 1.65 8.26 13.94
C ASN A 30 0.27 8.30 14.63
N GLU A 31 -0.78 8.10 13.84
CA GLU A 31 -2.08 7.63 14.29
C GLU A 31 -1.92 6.12 14.50
N ASN A 32 -1.94 5.72 15.77
CA ASN A 32 -1.74 4.36 16.24
C ASN A 32 -2.61 3.37 15.43
N GLY A 33 -1.97 2.46 14.67
CA GLY A 33 -2.65 1.31 14.05
C GLY A 33 -2.28 0.98 12.59
N LYS A 34 -1.54 1.83 11.88
CA LYS A 34 -1.10 1.55 10.51
C LYS A 34 0.12 0.63 10.47
N ASN A 35 0.06 -0.43 9.67
CA ASN A 35 1.18 -1.34 9.45
C ASN A 35 2.32 -0.59 8.73
N GLU A 36 3.58 -1.04 8.88
CA GLU A 36 4.74 -0.47 8.19
C GLU A 36 4.49 -0.35 6.68
N GLN A 37 3.83 -1.35 6.10
CA GLN A 37 3.44 -1.35 4.69
C GLN A 37 2.44 -0.22 4.36
N ASP A 38 1.49 0.08 5.24
CA ASP A 38 0.51 1.15 5.02
C ASP A 38 1.19 2.53 5.08
N ARG A 39 2.18 2.70 5.97
CA ARG A 39 2.96 3.96 6.08
C ARG A 39 3.75 4.20 4.80
N ILE A 40 4.31 3.13 4.24
CA ILE A 40 5.04 3.16 2.97
C ILE A 40 4.09 3.44 1.80
N ASP A 41 2.93 2.78 1.75
CA ASP A 41 1.95 3.02 0.70
C ASP A 41 1.38 4.45 0.75
N ASP A 42 1.15 5.00 1.95
CA ASP A 42 0.78 6.40 2.15
C ASP A 42 1.89 7.37 1.72
N ALA A 43 3.16 7.06 2.04
CA ALA A 43 4.31 7.87 1.64
C ALA A 43 4.50 7.84 0.12
N VAL A 44 4.33 6.69 -0.52
CA VAL A 44 4.38 6.52 -1.98
C VAL A 44 3.28 7.33 -2.64
N LYS A 45 2.05 7.23 -2.13
CA LYS A 45 0.90 7.99 -2.65
C LYS A 45 1.13 9.50 -2.58
N MET A 46 1.68 10.00 -1.47
CA MET A 46 2.06 11.42 -1.33
C MET A 46 3.21 11.84 -2.26
N TYR A 47 4.10 10.91 -2.64
CA TYR A 47 5.16 11.17 -3.59
C TYR A 47 4.66 11.24 -5.03
N GLU A 48 3.80 10.29 -5.43
CA GLU A 48 3.24 10.23 -6.78
C GLU A 48 2.39 11.46 -7.14
N GLU A 49 1.80 12.13 -6.14
CA GLU A 49 1.11 13.41 -6.32
C GLU A 49 2.05 14.57 -6.69
N LYS A 50 3.36 14.47 -6.39
CA LYS A 50 4.35 15.52 -6.69
C LYS A 50 5.24 15.19 -7.87
N GLU A 51 5.78 13.98 -7.92
CA GLU A 51 6.63 13.49 -9.01
C GLU A 51 6.56 11.96 -9.12
N ALA A 52 6.50 11.45 -10.36
CA ALA A 52 6.60 10.02 -10.60
C ALA A 52 8.01 9.52 -10.23
N PHE A 53 8.14 8.79 -9.12
CA PHE A 53 9.42 8.27 -8.68
C PHE A 53 9.83 7.08 -9.57
N GLN A 54 10.70 7.34 -10.56
CA GLN A 54 11.15 6.35 -11.55
C GLN A 54 11.84 5.13 -10.92
N PHE A 55 12.39 5.27 -9.72
CA PHE A 55 13.09 4.20 -9.00
C PHE A 55 12.22 3.52 -7.94
N LEU A 56 10.91 3.76 -7.90
CA LEU A 56 10.03 3.18 -6.88
C LEU A 56 10.04 1.65 -6.93
N HIS A 57 10.01 1.11 -8.14
CA HIS A 57 10.10 -0.33 -8.36
C HIS A 57 11.44 -0.90 -7.86
N CYS A 58 12.55 -0.22 -8.16
CA CYS A 58 13.87 -0.60 -7.69
C CYS A 58 13.99 -0.53 -6.16
N TRP A 59 13.41 0.50 -5.53
CA TRP A 59 13.39 0.64 -4.07
C TRP A 59 12.56 -0.45 -3.39
N LYS A 60 11.35 -0.75 -3.91
CA LYS A 60 10.49 -1.83 -3.39
C LYS A 60 11.19 -3.20 -3.44
N MET A 61 12.05 -3.42 -4.42
CA MET A 61 12.88 -4.63 -4.55
C MET A 61 14.07 -4.64 -3.58
N LEU A 62 14.73 -3.49 -3.38
CA LEU A 62 15.95 -3.39 -2.56
C LEU A 62 15.67 -3.30 -1.06
N ARG A 63 14.53 -2.74 -0.62
CA ARG A 63 14.24 -2.49 0.79
C ARG A 63 14.21 -3.74 1.68
N ASN A 64 13.94 -4.91 1.09
CA ASN A 64 13.88 -6.19 1.81
C ASN A 64 15.21 -6.95 1.83
N GLU A 65 16.24 -6.46 1.13
CA GLU A 65 17.55 -7.10 1.09
C GLU A 65 18.33 -6.77 2.39
N PRO A 66 18.81 -7.77 3.16
CA PRO A 66 19.53 -7.53 4.42
C PRO A 66 20.76 -6.64 4.21
N LYS A 67 21.49 -6.87 3.11
CA LYS A 67 22.66 -6.08 2.71
C LYS A 67 22.32 -4.62 2.41
N TRP A 68 21.09 -4.35 2.01
CA TRP A 68 20.64 -2.98 1.76
C TRP A 68 20.27 -2.29 3.07
N ASN A 69 19.58 -2.98 3.98
CA ASN A 69 19.31 -2.48 5.33
C ASN A 69 20.61 -2.18 6.11
N ASP A 70 21.60 -3.09 6.05
CA ASP A 70 22.92 -2.88 6.64
C ASP A 70 23.60 -1.64 6.05
N LYS A 71 23.55 -1.48 4.72
CA LYS A 71 24.16 -0.34 4.03
C LYS A 71 23.44 0.99 4.28
N VAL A 72 22.12 0.97 4.44
CA VAL A 72 21.31 2.15 4.83
C VAL A 72 21.62 2.53 6.29
N LEU A 73 21.79 1.55 7.17
CA LEU A 73 22.20 1.75 8.56
C LEU A 73 23.64 2.28 8.67
N GLU A 74 24.58 1.78 7.85
CA GLU A 74 25.95 2.29 7.78
C GLU A 74 25.98 3.76 7.34
N LEU A 75 25.22 4.11 6.30
CA LEU A 75 25.19 5.47 5.76
C LEU A 75 24.48 6.48 6.69
N ASN A 76 23.47 6.05 7.44
CA ASN A 76 22.78 6.91 8.42
C ASN A 76 23.60 7.18 9.69
N ASN A 77 24.57 6.31 10.03
CA ASN A 77 25.38 6.43 11.25
C ASN A 77 26.76 7.06 11.03
N THR A 78 27.16 7.32 9.79
CA THR A 78 28.42 8.03 9.52
C THR A 78 28.21 9.55 9.38
N PRO A 79 28.60 10.36 10.37
CA PRO A 79 28.67 11.81 10.19
C PRO A 79 29.73 12.14 9.14
N THR A 80 29.25 12.76 8.07
CA THR A 80 29.94 13.34 6.92
C THR A 80 31.30 13.96 7.31
N ARG A 81 32.42 13.29 7.00
CA ARG A 81 33.72 13.95 6.85
C ARG A 81 34.15 13.94 5.39
N LYS A 82 34.02 15.14 4.81
CA LYS A 82 34.70 15.61 3.59
C LYS A 82 36.20 15.29 3.69
N THR A 83 36.87 15.09 2.54
CA THR A 83 38.06 15.87 2.09
C THR A 83 38.97 15.06 1.13
N GLN A 84 38.97 15.50 -0.14
CA GLN A 84 40.08 15.69 -1.10
C GLN A 84 40.96 14.51 -1.62
N GLN A 85 40.92 14.38 -2.96
CA GLN A 85 41.93 14.09 -4.01
C GLN A 85 43.44 14.24 -3.63
N PRO A 86 44.47 13.79 -4.43
CA PRO A 86 44.51 13.69 -5.92
C PRO A 86 45.38 12.58 -6.61
N GLN A 87 44.96 12.26 -7.85
CA GLN A 87 45.69 12.04 -9.12
C GLN A 87 47.18 11.61 -9.19
N GLY A 88 47.46 10.58 -10.00
CA GLY A 88 48.76 10.32 -10.65
C GLY A 88 48.78 9.04 -11.51
N PRO A 89 48.93 9.10 -12.86
CA PRO A 89 48.89 7.94 -13.76
C PRO A 89 50.25 7.58 -14.39
N CYS A 90 50.59 6.29 -14.55
CA CYS A 90 51.52 5.82 -15.60
C CYS A 90 51.34 4.32 -15.92
N ASN A 91 51.58 3.98 -17.20
CA ASN A 91 51.19 2.79 -17.95
C ASN A 91 52.25 1.64 -17.97
N PRO A 92 51.92 0.45 -18.53
CA PRO A 92 52.66 -0.82 -18.35
C PRO A 92 53.58 -1.18 -19.54
N ILE A 93 54.58 -2.06 -19.33
CA ILE A 93 55.39 -2.72 -20.39
C ILE A 93 55.99 -4.04 -19.88
N GLY A 94 55.92 -5.09 -20.73
CA GLY A 94 56.83 -6.26 -20.83
C GLY A 94 56.71 -7.33 -19.73
N THR A 95 56.83 -8.65 -19.94
CA THR A 95 57.44 -9.44 -21.02
C THR A 95 56.96 -10.91 -20.87
N GLN A 96 57.05 -11.67 -21.96
CA GLN A 96 56.42 -12.94 -22.31
C GLN A 96 57.18 -14.22 -21.75
N PRO A 97 56.94 -15.47 -22.21
CA PRO A 97 56.58 -16.65 -21.40
C PRO A 97 57.64 -17.78 -21.37
N SER A 98 57.50 -18.80 -20.51
CA SER A 98 57.92 -20.20 -20.79
C SER A 98 57.67 -21.11 -19.58
N ASN A 99 56.86 -22.17 -19.73
CA ASN A 99 57.28 -23.57 -19.57
C ASN A 99 56.07 -24.52 -19.43
N GLU A 100 55.77 -25.21 -20.53
CA GLU A 100 55.63 -26.67 -20.62
C GLU A 100 55.64 -27.46 -19.29
N ASN A 101 54.50 -28.10 -18.99
CA ASN A 101 54.43 -29.40 -18.34
C ASN A 101 53.06 -30.04 -18.61
N ALA A 102 52.98 -30.81 -19.69
CA ALA A 102 51.86 -31.69 -20.00
C ALA A 102 52.07 -33.04 -19.29
N THR A 103 51.52 -33.21 -18.09
CA THR A 103 51.19 -34.53 -17.51
C THR A 103 50.15 -34.30 -16.40
N ILE A 104 49.09 -35.12 -16.35
CA ILE A 104 48.02 -35.22 -15.33
C ILE A 104 46.71 -34.45 -15.65
N ALA A 105 46.03 -34.80 -16.76
CA ALA A 105 44.71 -34.26 -17.17
C ALA A 105 43.48 -34.93 -16.50
N ARG A 106 43.65 -35.76 -15.47
CA ARG A 106 42.57 -36.62 -14.90
C ARG A 106 41.85 -36.09 -13.64
N PRO A 107 42.48 -35.33 -12.73
CA PRO A 107 41.80 -34.80 -11.53
C PRO A 107 40.86 -33.62 -11.80
N GLU A 108 41.01 -32.93 -12.94
CA GLU A 108 40.25 -31.72 -13.25
C GLU A 108 38.81 -32.03 -13.69
N GLU A 109 38.59 -33.13 -14.42
CA GLU A 109 37.26 -33.52 -14.91
C GLU A 109 36.30 -33.85 -13.75
N GLU A 110 36.72 -34.65 -12.76
CA GLU A 110 35.89 -35.00 -11.60
C GLU A 110 35.47 -33.76 -10.80
N LYS A 111 36.37 -32.77 -10.67
CA LYS A 111 36.07 -31.51 -9.96
C LYS A 111 35.08 -30.65 -10.75
N GLN A 112 35.17 -30.62 -12.08
CA GLN A 112 34.21 -29.91 -12.93
C GLN A 112 32.81 -30.55 -12.87
N GLU A 113 32.72 -31.88 -12.86
CA GLU A 113 31.45 -32.58 -12.72
C GLU A 113 30.78 -32.31 -11.36
N GLN A 114 31.55 -32.35 -10.27
CA GLN A 114 31.04 -32.01 -8.93
C GLN A 114 30.52 -30.57 -8.87
N GLN A 115 31.26 -29.61 -9.45
CA GLN A 115 30.83 -28.21 -9.53
C GLN A 115 29.55 -28.06 -10.36
N MET A 116 29.45 -28.74 -11.50
CA MET A 116 28.24 -28.73 -12.33
C MET A 116 27.03 -29.28 -11.56
N GLN A 117 27.20 -30.40 -10.85
CA GLN A 117 26.13 -31.02 -10.05
C GLN A 117 25.69 -30.13 -8.88
N GLU A 118 26.63 -29.44 -8.22
CA GLU A 118 26.34 -28.46 -7.17
C GLU A 118 25.53 -27.28 -7.73
N ILE A 119 25.92 -26.73 -8.89
CA ILE A 119 25.21 -25.64 -9.57
C ILE A 119 23.77 -26.06 -9.94
N LEU A 120 23.58 -27.27 -10.49
CA LEU A 120 22.26 -27.82 -10.81
C LEU A 120 21.38 -27.92 -9.56
N THR A 121 21.94 -28.41 -8.45
CA THR A 121 21.23 -28.53 -7.16
C THR A 121 20.84 -27.17 -6.61
N LEU A 122 21.77 -26.20 -6.63
CA LEU A 122 21.50 -24.82 -6.20
C LEU A 122 20.43 -24.14 -7.06
N LYS A 123 20.45 -24.34 -8.39
CA LYS A 123 19.44 -23.81 -9.31
C LYS A 123 18.06 -24.41 -9.03
N GLY A 124 17.98 -25.71 -8.75
CA GLY A 124 16.76 -26.39 -8.33
C GLY A 124 16.22 -25.86 -6.99
N ASN A 125 17.10 -25.67 -6.00
CA ASN A 125 16.73 -25.06 -4.71
C ASN A 125 16.19 -23.64 -4.87
N LYS A 126 16.85 -22.81 -5.69
CA LYS A 126 16.41 -21.45 -5.99
C LYS A 126 15.05 -21.43 -6.67
N MET A 127 14.81 -22.32 -7.64
CA MET A 127 13.52 -22.42 -8.31
C MET A 127 12.40 -22.76 -7.31
N ARG A 128 12.61 -23.77 -6.45
CA ARG A 128 11.65 -24.14 -5.40
C ARG A 128 11.38 -23.01 -4.41
N LEU A 129 12.38 -22.20 -4.08
CA LEU A 129 12.21 -21.05 -3.19
C LEU A 129 11.38 -19.95 -3.85
N ILE A 130 11.61 -19.68 -5.14
CA ILE A 130 10.83 -18.69 -5.91
C ILE A 130 9.37 -19.14 -6.05
N GLU A 131 9.13 -20.42 -6.34
CA GLU A 131 7.79 -20.98 -6.41
C GLU A 131 7.03 -20.83 -5.08
N LYS A 132 7.67 -21.22 -3.95
CA LYS A 132 7.09 -21.01 -2.62
C LYS A 132 6.82 -19.54 -2.29
N MET A 133 7.70 -18.63 -2.70
CA MET A 133 7.51 -17.19 -2.50
C MET A 133 6.30 -16.68 -3.28
N PHE A 134 6.13 -17.14 -4.53
CA PHE A 134 4.97 -16.78 -5.34
C PHE A 134 3.66 -17.31 -4.74
N ASP A 135 3.66 -18.56 -4.26
CA ASP A 135 2.51 -19.16 -3.59
C ASP A 135 2.14 -18.41 -2.30
N LEU A 136 3.13 -18.03 -1.49
CA LEU A 136 2.92 -17.23 -0.29
C LEU A 136 2.34 -15.85 -0.61
N GLN A 137 2.88 -15.18 -1.64
CA GLN A 137 2.38 -13.87 -2.07
C GLN A 137 0.96 -13.95 -2.62
N LYS A 138 0.65 -15.01 -3.39
CA LYS A 138 -0.71 -15.28 -3.88
C LYS A 138 -1.67 -15.49 -2.72
N HIS A 139 -1.30 -16.32 -1.75
CA HIS A 139 -2.10 -16.56 -0.55
C HIS A 139 -2.31 -15.27 0.26
N GLU A 140 -1.29 -14.45 0.45
CA GLU A 140 -1.40 -13.15 1.12
C GLU A 140 -2.37 -12.21 0.40
N MET A 141 -2.29 -12.15 -0.93
CA MET A 141 -3.20 -11.37 -1.76
C MET A 141 -4.65 -11.86 -1.64
N GLU A 142 -4.88 -13.17 -1.64
CA GLU A 142 -6.21 -13.77 -1.48
C GLU A 142 -6.80 -13.47 -0.10
N VAL A 143 -6.01 -13.62 0.97
CA VAL A 143 -6.44 -13.28 2.34
C VAL A 143 -6.78 -11.80 2.45
N ARG A 144 -5.93 -10.92 1.90
CA ARG A 144 -6.17 -9.47 1.88
C ARG A 144 -7.43 -9.11 1.10
N SER A 145 -7.65 -9.74 -0.05
CA SER A 145 -8.84 -9.54 -0.87
C SER A 145 -10.11 -9.93 -0.11
N LYS A 146 -10.12 -11.11 0.52
CA LYS A 146 -11.25 -11.61 1.31
C LYS A 146 -11.56 -10.69 2.50
N LEU A 147 -10.53 -10.24 3.22
CA LEU A 147 -10.70 -9.30 4.33
C LEU A 147 -11.33 -7.98 3.86
N LYS A 148 -10.89 -7.45 2.70
CA LYS A 148 -11.44 -6.21 2.14
C LYS A 148 -12.90 -6.39 1.69
N GLU A 149 -13.24 -7.53 1.11
CA GLU A 149 -14.61 -7.86 0.73
C GLU A 149 -15.54 -7.96 1.96
N GLU A 150 -15.08 -8.64 3.02
CA GLU A 150 -15.83 -8.73 4.29
C GLU A 150 -16.03 -7.35 4.94
N GLN A 151 -14.99 -6.51 4.97
CA GLN A 151 -15.10 -5.13 5.46
C GLN A 151 -16.12 -4.30 4.67
N LEU A 152 -16.12 -4.41 3.33
CA LEU A 152 -17.10 -3.73 2.48
C LEU A 152 -18.53 -4.25 2.73
N SER A 153 -18.68 -5.56 2.92
CA SER A 153 -19.96 -6.19 3.24
C SER A 153 -20.51 -5.69 4.58
N LEU A 154 -19.69 -5.67 5.64
CA LEU A 154 -20.07 -5.14 6.95
C LEU A 154 -20.42 -3.64 6.88
N THR A 155 -19.65 -2.85 6.13
CA THR A 155 -19.93 -1.42 5.93
C THR A 155 -21.27 -1.20 5.23
N LYS A 156 -21.57 -2.00 4.19
CA LYS A 156 -22.85 -1.95 3.50
C LYS A 156 -24.02 -2.32 4.43
N GLN A 157 -23.82 -3.34 5.27
CA GLN A 157 -24.83 -3.76 6.24
C GLN A 157 -25.08 -2.69 7.32
N ASP A 158 -24.05 -2.00 7.82
CA ASP A 158 -24.21 -0.88 8.77
C ASP A 158 -25.00 0.27 8.15
N ILE A 159 -24.68 0.65 6.91
CA ILE A 159 -25.39 1.70 6.17
C ILE A 159 -26.87 1.31 5.99
N GLU A 160 -27.15 0.08 5.60
CA GLU A 160 -28.53 -0.42 5.41
C GLU A 160 -29.30 -0.46 6.74
N ALA A 161 -28.66 -0.94 7.82
CA ALA A 161 -29.27 -0.97 9.16
C ALA A 161 -29.58 0.45 9.64
N ARG A 162 -28.66 1.40 9.44
CA ARG A 162 -28.86 2.81 9.77
C ARG A 162 -29.97 3.45 8.94
N ALA A 163 -30.06 3.14 7.65
CA ALA A 163 -31.12 3.63 6.78
C ALA A 163 -32.50 3.13 7.26
N LYS A 164 -32.62 1.83 7.57
CA LYS A 164 -33.87 1.24 8.12
C LYS A 164 -34.23 1.83 9.48
N GLN A 165 -33.25 2.06 10.35
CA GLN A 165 -33.48 2.70 11.65
C GLN A 165 -33.98 4.15 11.48
N SER A 166 -33.36 4.92 10.58
CA SER A 166 -33.79 6.28 10.25
C SER A 166 -35.22 6.30 9.68
N GLU A 167 -35.54 5.36 8.79
CA GLU A 167 -36.90 5.21 8.24
C GLU A 167 -37.93 4.83 9.32
N ALA A 168 -37.58 3.93 10.23
CA ALA A 168 -38.46 3.55 11.35
C ALA A 168 -38.71 4.71 12.33
N GLN A 169 -37.67 5.51 12.63
CA GLN A 169 -37.81 6.73 13.44
C GLN A 169 -38.69 7.78 12.76
N LEU A 170 -38.51 7.95 11.44
CA LEU A 170 -39.33 8.83 10.63
C LEU A 170 -40.80 8.38 10.63
N LEU A 171 -41.07 7.08 10.40
CA LEU A 171 -42.42 6.51 10.49
C LEU A 171 -43.05 6.68 11.87
N THR A 172 -42.27 6.50 12.94
CA THR A 172 -42.75 6.70 14.32
C THR A 172 -43.17 8.17 14.55
N THR A 173 -42.38 9.10 14.05
CA THR A 173 -42.67 10.55 14.14
C THR A 173 -43.92 10.90 13.33
N GLU A 174 -44.02 10.39 12.11
CA GLU A 174 -45.18 10.57 11.24
C GLU A 174 -46.46 10.02 11.86
N LEU A 175 -46.41 8.83 12.47
CA LEU A 175 -47.55 8.24 13.16
C LEU A 175 -48.03 9.13 14.32
N GLY A 176 -47.09 9.72 15.07
CA GLY A 176 -47.42 10.68 16.13
C GLY A 176 -48.09 11.95 15.60
N ILE A 177 -47.66 12.44 14.43
CA ILE A 177 -48.27 13.60 13.77
C ILE A 177 -49.65 13.27 13.20
N MET A 178 -49.80 12.13 12.53
CA MET A 178 -51.07 11.68 11.95
C MET A 178 -52.11 11.31 13.02
N GLY A 179 -51.67 10.84 14.18
CA GLY A 179 -52.54 10.51 15.32
C GLY A 179 -52.88 11.69 16.23
N ALA A 180 -52.40 12.90 15.95
CA ALA A 180 -52.68 14.07 16.78
C ALA A 180 -54.15 14.51 16.65
N ASP A 181 -54.84 14.63 17.78
CA ASP A 181 -56.22 15.12 17.86
C ASP A 181 -56.27 16.64 17.68
N LEU A 182 -56.61 17.07 16.46
CA LEU A 182 -56.60 18.48 16.06
C LEU A 182 -57.60 19.35 16.84
N ASP A 183 -58.68 18.78 17.35
CA ASP A 183 -59.73 19.53 18.05
C ASP A 183 -59.25 20.01 19.43
N LYS A 184 -58.28 19.32 20.02
CA LYS A 184 -57.69 19.65 21.33
C LYS A 184 -56.51 20.62 21.26
N LEU A 185 -56.05 20.96 20.04
CA LEU A 185 -54.92 21.85 19.82
C LEU A 185 -55.37 23.30 19.69
N SER A 186 -54.52 24.23 20.12
CA SER A 186 -54.72 25.66 19.87
C SER A 186 -54.70 25.95 18.36
N PRO A 187 -55.36 27.02 17.87
CA PRO A 187 -55.48 27.29 16.44
C PRO A 187 -54.14 27.32 15.68
N SER A 188 -53.09 27.87 16.30
CA SER A 188 -51.75 27.94 15.69
C SER A 188 -51.09 26.57 15.58
N VAL A 189 -51.19 25.75 16.63
CA VAL A 189 -50.61 24.38 16.64
C VAL A 189 -51.40 23.47 15.70
N ARG A 190 -52.73 23.61 15.67
CA ARG A 190 -53.61 22.90 14.73
C ARG A 190 -53.18 23.11 13.28
N ALA A 191 -52.99 24.37 12.87
CA ALA A 191 -52.56 24.69 11.51
C ALA A 191 -51.21 24.04 11.16
N TYR A 192 -50.26 24.02 12.09
CA TYR A 192 -48.96 23.34 11.92
C TYR A 192 -49.11 21.83 11.71
N TYR A 193 -49.87 21.13 12.57
CA TYR A 193 -50.10 19.70 12.44
C TYR A 193 -50.87 19.36 11.15
N SER A 194 -51.87 20.15 10.77
CA SER A 194 -52.60 19.95 9.52
C SER A 194 -51.71 20.04 8.29
N ALA A 195 -50.81 21.03 8.22
CA ALA A 195 -49.85 21.15 7.12
C ALA A 195 -48.87 19.96 7.10
N MET A 196 -48.39 19.52 8.26
CA MET A 196 -47.50 18.37 8.36
C MET A 196 -48.18 17.07 7.93
N GLN A 197 -49.45 16.86 8.32
CA GLN A 197 -50.25 15.72 7.89
C GLN A 197 -50.40 15.69 6.37
N GLN A 198 -50.68 16.84 5.73
CA GLN A 198 -50.75 16.95 4.27
C GLN A 198 -49.41 16.57 3.60
N GLN A 199 -48.29 17.13 4.07
CA GLN A 199 -46.97 16.81 3.55
C GLN A 199 -46.61 15.32 3.73
N ILE A 200 -47.03 14.70 4.83
CA ILE A 200 -46.86 13.26 5.05
C ILE A 200 -47.68 12.45 4.05
N MET A 201 -48.95 12.79 3.86
CA MET A 201 -49.83 12.11 2.90
C MET A 201 -49.29 12.22 1.46
N GLU A 202 -48.85 13.40 1.03
CA GLU A 202 -48.22 13.63 -0.27
C GLU A 202 -46.98 12.76 -0.46
N ARG A 203 -46.05 12.75 0.51
CA ARG A 203 -44.82 11.96 0.43
C ARG A 203 -45.08 10.45 0.44
N ARG A 204 -46.18 10.01 1.06
CA ARG A 204 -46.60 8.59 1.08
C ARG A 204 -47.50 8.22 -0.11
N GLY A 205 -47.77 9.14 -1.02
CA GLY A 205 -48.62 8.90 -2.19
C GLY A 205 -50.10 8.69 -1.85
N ILE A 206 -50.53 9.14 -0.67
CA ILE A 206 -51.92 9.10 -0.25
C ILE A 206 -52.60 10.32 -0.85
N ILE A 207 -53.29 10.11 -1.97
CA ILE A 207 -54.14 11.15 -2.58
C ILE A 207 -55.36 11.33 -1.68
N THR A 208 -55.39 12.40 -0.90
CA THR A 208 -56.65 12.85 -0.30
C THR A 208 -57.57 13.30 -1.43
N PRO A 209 -58.83 12.84 -1.50
CA PRO A 209 -59.80 13.44 -2.39
C PRO A 209 -59.93 14.91 -2.01
N HIS A 210 -59.30 15.80 -2.79
CA HIS A 210 -59.62 17.22 -2.75
C HIS A 210 -61.09 17.31 -3.13
N ASP A 211 -61.92 17.79 -2.20
CA ASP A 211 -63.34 18.08 -2.40
C ASP A 211 -63.51 18.87 -3.69
N SER A 212 -63.81 18.12 -4.75
CA SER A 212 -64.39 18.57 -5.99
C SER A 212 -65.89 18.54 -5.74
N ASN A 213 -66.39 19.48 -4.95
CA ASN A 213 -67.84 19.67 -4.77
C ASN A 213 -68.19 21.06 -4.22
N GLY A 214 -68.67 21.92 -5.12
CA GLY A 214 -69.94 22.63 -4.90
C GLY A 214 -69.90 24.02 -4.26
N ALA A 215 -69.41 25.03 -5.00
CA ALA A 215 -70.11 26.30 -5.25
C ALA A 215 -69.36 27.10 -6.33
#